data_AF-A0A8D5ZHZ3-F1
#
_entry.id   AF-A0A8D5ZHZ3-F1
#
_cell.length_a   1.000
_cell.length_b   1.000
_cell.length_c   1.000
_cell.angle_alpha   90.00
_cell.angle_beta   90.00
_cell.angle_gamma   90.00
#
_symmetry.space_group_name_H-M   'P 1'
#
loop_
_entity.id
_entity.type
_entity.pdbx_description
1 polymer ?
#
loop_
_entity_poly.entity_id
_entity_poly.type
_entity_poly.pdbx_seq_one_letter_code
_entity_poly.pdbx_strand_id
1 'polypeptide(L)' 'MPQLAVRITRVVEKNNIVEVEGLVPARCAVGYYNVKLKIQGFKIIESKCDCGQSFCSHAVKLHLAFLRSRIPR' A
#
# COMPACT_ATOMS: atom_id res chain seq x y z
N MET A 1 6.70 -21.90 -5.37
CA MET A 1 7.27 -20.68 -4.76
C MET A 1 6.13 -19.93 -4.09
N PRO A 2 6.11 -19.71 -2.77
CA PRO A 2 5.00 -18.99 -2.13
C PRO A 2 4.99 -17.56 -2.65
N GLN A 3 3.87 -17.15 -3.24
CA GLN A 3 3.66 -15.78 -3.66
C GLN A 3 3.60 -14.93 -2.39
N LEU A 4 4.67 -14.20 -2.08
CA LEU A 4 4.63 -13.19 -1.04
C LEU A 4 3.62 -12.13 -1.49
N ALA A 5 2.42 -12.16 -0.92
CA ALA A 5 1.33 -11.27 -1.25
C ALA A 5 1.42 -9.99 -0.42
N VAL A 6 0.94 -8.88 -0.99
CA VAL A 6 0.73 -7.65 -0.23
C VAL A 6 -0.33 -7.91 0.84
N ARG A 7 -0.06 -7.49 2.08
CA ARG A 7 -1.01 -7.62 3.20
C ARG A 7 -1.44 -6.23 3.64
N ILE A 8 -2.71 -5.91 3.43
CA ILE A 8 -3.30 -4.68 3.97
C ILE A 8 -3.56 -4.92 5.45
N THR A 9 -2.98 -4.10 6.32
CA THR A 9 -3.11 -4.24 7.78
C THR A 9 -4.17 -3.31 8.34
N ARG A 10 -4.34 -2.13 7.74
CA ARG A 10 -5.32 -1.14 8.20
C ARG A 10 -5.86 -0.33 7.03
N VAL A 11 -7.16 -0.05 7.07
CA VAL A 11 -7.83 0.91 6.20
C VAL A 11 -8.68 1.80 7.07
N VAL A 12 -8.50 3.12 6.96
CA VAL A 12 -9.29 4.13 7.66
C VAL A 12 -9.76 5.15 6.63
N GLU A 13 -11.03 5.49 6.63
CA GLU A 13 -11.59 6.51 5.74
C GLU A 13 -12.07 7.71 6.59
N LYS A 14 -11.55 8.91 6.31
CA LYS A 14 -11.89 10.16 7.01
C LYS A 14 -11.89 11.32 6.02
N ASN A 15 -12.94 12.16 6.04
CA ASN A 15 -13.02 13.38 5.21
C ASN A 15 -12.64 13.16 3.73
N ASN A 16 -13.18 12.11 3.11
CA ASN A 16 -12.91 11.75 1.71
C ASN A 16 -11.45 11.32 1.41
N ILE A 17 -10.66 11.09 2.47
CA ILE A 17 -9.29 10.56 2.41
C ILE A 17 -9.29 9.15 2.99
N VAL A 18 -8.72 8.20 2.26
CA VAL A 18 -8.49 6.83 2.69
C VAL A 18 -7.03 6.67 3.09
N GLU A 19 -6.79 6.41 4.37
CA GLU A 19 -5.51 5.99 4.92
C GLU A 19 -5.41 4.46 4.83
N VAL A 20 -4.43 3.97 4.07
CA VAL A 20 -4.16 2.55 3.90
C VAL A 20 -2.78 2.24 4.44
N GLU A 21 -2.69 1.33 5.40
CA GLU A 21 -1.43 0.79 5.92
C GLU A 21 -1.31 -0.68 5.50
N GLY A 22 -0.12 -1.09 5.10
CA GLY A 22 0.11 -2.46 4.68
C GLY A 22 1.58 -2.86 4.60
N LEU A 23 1.78 -4.16 4.56
CA LEU A 23 3.08 -4.80 4.43
C LEU A 23 3.27 -5.24 2.98
N VAL A 24 4.32 -4.69 2.35
CA VAL A 24 4.65 -4.98 0.96
C VAL A 24 5.94 -5.78 0.90
N PRO A 25 5.91 -7.01 0.35
CA PRO A 25 7.13 -7.80 0.20
C PRO A 25 8.01 -7.21 -0.90
N ALA A 26 9.29 -7.15 -0.63
CA ALA A 26 10.30 -6.78 -1.60
C ALA A 26 11.10 -7.99 -2.03
N ARG A 27 11.49 -8.03 -3.30
CA ARG A 27 12.43 -9.05 -3.79
C ARG A 27 13.86 -8.80 -3.31
N CYS A 28 14.18 -7.56 -2.93
CA CYS A 28 15.54 -7.09 -2.62
C CYS A 28 15.92 -7.19 -1.12
N ALA A 29 14.97 -7.43 -0.22
CA ALA A 29 15.24 -7.61 1.20
C ALA A 29 14.45 -8.82 1.73
N VAL A 30 15.06 -9.60 2.61
CA VAL A 30 14.37 -10.69 3.33
C VAL A 30 13.39 -10.04 4.32
N GLY A 31 12.17 -9.72 3.88
CA GLY A 31 11.17 -9.09 4.73
C GLY A 31 10.04 -8.36 3.99
N TYR A 32 9.29 -7.57 4.77
CA TYR A 32 8.22 -6.71 4.29
C TYR A 32 8.55 -5.26 4.62
N TYR A 33 8.23 -4.35 3.71
CA TYR A 33 8.24 -2.92 3.98
C TYR A 33 6.90 -2.49 4.54
N ASN A 34 6.90 -1.70 5.61
CA ASN A 34 5.69 -1.02 6.03
C ASN A 34 5.46 0.17 5.08
N VAL A 35 4.25 0.24 4.57
CA VAL A 35 3.82 1.26 3.63
C VAL A 35 2.53 1.87 4.14
N LYS A 36 2.52 3.19 4.21
CA LYS A 36 1.33 3.98 4.55
C LYS A 36 1.01 4.89 3.37
N LEU A 37 -0.23 4.83 2.92
CA LEU A 37 -0.77 5.64 1.84
C LEU A 37 -1.91 6.49 2.36
N LYS A 38 -1.99 7.73 1.88
CA LYS A 38 -3.22 8.53 1.88
C LYS A 38 -3.70 8.62 0.45
N ILE A 39 -4.94 8.24 0.23
CA ILE A 39 -5.60 8.20 -1.06
C ILE A 39 -6.79 9.14 -1.00
N GLN A 40 -6.96 9.98 -2.00
CA GLN A 40 -8.17 10.79 -2.16
C GLN A 40 -8.84 10.38 -3.47
N GLY A 41 -10.01 9.76 -3.39
CA GLY A 41 -10.65 9.08 -4.53
C GLY A 41 -9.78 7.93 -5.07
N PHE A 42 -9.08 8.17 -6.18
CA PHE A 42 -8.19 7.19 -6.83
C PHE A 42 -6.71 7.59 -6.85
N LYS A 43 -6.39 8.80 -6.37
CA LYS A 43 -5.04 9.36 -6.41
C LYS A 43 -4.37 9.22 -5.04
N ILE A 44 -3.09 8.86 -5.06
CA ILE A 44 -2.24 8.89 -3.87
C ILE A 44 -1.85 10.35 -3.61
N ILE A 45 -2.24 10.89 -2.46
CA ILE A 45 -1.90 12.26 -2.04
C ILE A 45 -0.68 12.30 -1.11
N GLU A 46 -0.41 11.21 -0.39
CA GLU A 46 0.77 11.07 0.46
C GLU A 46 1.17 9.60 0.53
N SER A 47 2.47 9.32 0.56
CA SER A 47 2.99 7.97 0.71
C SER A 47 4.25 7.97 1.57
N LYS A 48 4.30 7.05 2.52
CA LYS A 48 5.45 6.79 3.39
C LYS A 48 5.80 5.31 3.29
N CYS A 49 7.07 5.03 3.05
CA CYS A 49 7.59 3.67 3.01
C CYS A 49 8.90 3.60 3.80
N ASP A 50 9.13 2.49 4.52
CA ASP A 50 10.40 2.20 5.20
C ASP A 50 11.62 2.19 4.27
N CYS A 51 11.43 2.12 2.94
CA CYS A 51 12.55 2.22 2.00
C CYS A 51 13.12 3.65 1.88
N GLY A 52 12.56 4.62 2.59
CA GLY A 52 13.03 6.01 2.62
C GLY A 52 12.61 6.87 1.42
N GLN A 53 11.94 6.28 0.42
CA GLN A 53 11.42 7.01 -0.74
C GLN A 53 9.93 7.25 -0.61
N SER A 54 9.50 8.50 -0.89
CA SER A 54 8.09 8.89 -0.86
C SER A 54 7.29 8.11 -1.90
N PHE A 55 7.73 8.08 -3.16
CA PHE A 55 7.08 7.32 -4.24
C PHE A 55 7.99 6.17 -4.69
N CYS A 56 7.65 4.95 -4.30
CA CYS A 56 8.40 3.75 -4.64
C CYS A 56 7.49 2.65 -5.17
N SER A 57 8.10 1.61 -5.74
CA SER A 57 7.39 0.42 -6.21
C SER A 57 6.56 -0.26 -5.11
N HIS A 58 6.92 -0.09 -3.83
CA HIS A 58 6.14 -0.62 -2.71
C HIS A 58 4.82 0.14 -2.52
N ALA A 59 4.85 1.47 -2.54
CA ALA A 59 3.68 2.33 -2.48
C ALA A 59 2.68 2.00 -3.60
N VAL A 60 3.16 1.86 -4.83
CA VAL A 60 2.31 1.51 -5.98
C VAL A 60 1.69 0.12 -5.81
N LYS A 61 2.46 -0.87 -5.36
CA LYS A 61 1.93 -2.22 -5.10
C LYS A 61 0.83 -2.23 -4.05
N LEU A 62 0.99 -1.50 -2.95
CA LEU A 62 -0.05 -1.40 -1.92
C LEU A 62 -1.30 -0.71 -2.45
N HIS A 63 -1.14 0.38 -3.22
CA HIS A 63 -2.26 1.08 -3.85
C HIS A 63 -3.05 0.17 -4.79
N LEU A 64 -2.36 -0.57 -5.67
CA LEU A 64 -2.99 -1.52 -6.58
C LEU A 64 -3.68 -2.67 -5.84
N ALA A 65 -3.07 -3.18 -4.77
CA ALA A 65 -3.69 -4.21 -3.93
C ALA A 65 -4.98 -3.69 -3.28
N PHE A 66 -4.96 -2.47 -2.76
CA PHE A 66 -6.13 -1.81 -2.19
C PHE A 66 -7.24 -1.59 -3.24
N LEU A 67 -6.92 -1.03 -4.42
CA LEU A 67 -7.89 -0.84 -5.50
C LEU A 67 -8.54 -2.17 -5.92
N ARG A 68 -7.75 -3.24 -6.08
CA ARG A 68 -8.28 -4.58 -6.39
C ARG A 68 -9.20 -5.12 -5.30
N SER A 69 -8.91 -4.84 -4.03
CA SER A 69 -9.76 -5.28 -2.92
C SER A 69 -11.11 -4.55 -2.85
N ARG A 70 -11.22 -3.34 -3.43
CA ARG A 70 -12.47 -2.57 -3.49
C ARG A 70 -13.33 -2.83 -4.73
N ILE A 71 -12.82 -3.49 -5.76
CA ILE A 71 -13.61 -3.84 -6.94
C ILE A 71 -14.31 -5.18 -6.64
N PRO A 72 -15.64 -5.21 -6.44
CA PRO A 72 -16.36 -6.47 -6.32
C PRO A 72 -16.19 -7.24 -7.63
N ARG A 73 -15.75 -8.50 -7.53
CA ARG A 73 -15.78 -9.44 -8.65
C ARG A 73 -17.17 -9.99 -8.83
#